data_AF-A0A0B1SQJ7-F1
#
_entry.id   AF-A0A0B1SQJ7-F1
#
_cell.length_a   1.000
_cell.length_b   1.000
_cell.length_c   1.000
_cell.angle_alpha   90.00
_cell.angle_beta   90.00
_cell.angle_gamma   90.00
#
_symmetry.space_group_name_H-M   'P 1'
#
loop_
_entity.id
_entity.type
_entity.pdbx_description
1 polymer ?
#
loop_
_entity_poly.entity_id
_entity_poly.type
_entity_poly.pdbx_seq_one_letter_code
_entity_poly.pdbx_strand_id
1 'polypeptide(L)'
;MLRDGTWEDYVKQMAKNRKQNSRPVTGKFSDIYLHPVNNFADTLYVANITLGTPDQLFRVVLVTGSSVFWIPDATCGRPKKPGCEQSECDQGRKC
;
A
#
# COMPACT_ATOMS: atom_id res chain seq x y z
N MET A 1 9.78 2.47 -23.27
CA MET A 1 8.53 1.70 -23.12
C MET A 1 7.27 2.55 -23.27
N LEU A 2 7.00 3.53 -22.39
CA LEU A 2 5.79 4.37 -22.55
C LEU A 2 5.82 5.22 -23.84
N ARG A 3 6.94 5.91 -24.10
CA ARG A 3 7.10 6.74 -25.31
C ARG A 3 7.23 5.91 -26.59
N ASP A 4 7.78 4.71 -26.46
CA ASP A 4 8.02 3.80 -27.60
C ASP A 4 6.79 2.93 -27.93
N GLY A 5 5.68 3.08 -27.19
CA GLY A 5 4.44 2.31 -27.40
C GLY A 5 4.49 0.84 -26.97
N THR A 6 5.62 0.33 -26.47
CA THR A 6 5.82 -1.09 -26.14
C THR A 6 5.34 -1.51 -24.75
N TRP A 7 4.75 -0.59 -23.98
CA TRP A 7 4.32 -0.83 -22.60
C TRP A 7 3.25 -1.93 -22.48
N GLU A 8 2.27 -1.95 -23.38
CA GLU A 8 1.17 -2.92 -23.30
C GLU A 8 1.67 -4.37 -23.45
N ASP A 9 2.56 -4.60 -24.41
CA ASP A 9 3.16 -5.92 -24.64
C ASP A 9 4.02 -6.36 -23.45
N TYR A 10 4.79 -5.44 -22.87
CA TYR A 10 5.56 -5.69 -21.66
C TYR A 10 4.68 -6.11 -20.48
N VAL A 11 3.56 -5.41 -20.24
CA VAL A 11 2.61 -5.74 -19.17
C VAL A 11 1.97 -7.11 -19.41
N LYS A 12 1.56 -7.42 -20.65
CA LYS A 12 1.03 -8.74 -21.03
C LYS A 12 2.06 -9.85 -20.80
N GLN A 13 3.31 -9.62 -21.17
CA GLN A 13 4.39 -10.58 -20.96
C GLN A 13 4.67 -10.82 -19.47
N MET A 14 4.72 -9.76 -18.65
CA MET A 14 4.87 -9.90 -17.20
C MET A 14 3.75 -10.73 -16.57
N ALA A 15 2.50 -10.50 -16.97
CA ALA A 15 1.36 -11.28 -16.47
C ALA A 15 1.48 -12.78 -16.81
N LYS A 16 1.95 -13.12 -18.02
CA LYS A 16 2.22 -14.50 -18.42
C LYS A 16 3.34 -15.12 -17.56
N ASN A 17 4.46 -14.42 -17.42
CA ASN A 17 5.60 -14.90 -16.64
C ASN A 17 5.22 -15.15 -15.18
N ARG A 18 4.41 -14.27 -14.58
CA ARG A 18 3.92 -14.44 -13.19
C ARG A 18 3.04 -15.67 -13.03
N LYS A 19 2.14 -15.95 -13.97
CA LYS A 19 1.31 -17.17 -13.95
C LYS A 19 2.14 -18.43 -14.16
N GLN A 20 3.16 -18.38 -15.01
CA GLN A 20 4.03 -19.52 -15.26
C GLN A 20 4.95 -19.81 -14.06
N ASN A 21 5.43 -18.76 -13.38
CA ASN A 21 6.35 -18.87 -12.25
C ASN A 21 5.64 -18.91 -10.88
N SER A 22 4.31 -18.78 -10.84
CA SER A 22 3.57 -18.86 -9.58
C SER A 22 3.62 -20.29 -9.05
N ARG A 23 4.23 -20.47 -7.88
CA ARG A 23 4.16 -21.74 -7.16
C ARG A 23 2.75 -21.91 -6.60
N PRO A 24 2.08 -23.05 -6.85
CA PRO A 24 0.82 -23.33 -6.19
C PRO A 24 1.07 -23.38 -4.68
N VAL A 25 0.24 -22.67 -3.91
CA VAL A 25 0.26 -22.77 -2.45
C VAL A 25 -0.27 -24.16 -2.08
N THR A 26 0.63 -25.06 -1.72
CA THR A 26 0.29 -26.43 -1.28
C THR A 26 0.31 -26.50 0.24
N GLY A 27 -0.86 -26.63 0.86
CA GLY A 27 -1.01 -26.72 2.33
C GLY A 27 -2.48 -26.84 2.76
N LYS A 28 -2.73 -27.22 4.02
CA LYS A 28 -4.08 -27.14 4.61
C LYS A 28 -4.47 -25.66 4.69
N PHE A 29 -5.46 -25.27 3.90
CA PHE A 29 -5.91 -23.89 3.72
C PHE A 29 -6.56 -23.24 4.97
N SER A 30 -6.76 -23.96 6.07
CA SER A 30 -7.47 -23.43 7.23
C SER A 30 -6.77 -22.24 7.90
N ASP A 31 -5.44 -22.16 7.77
CA ASP A 31 -4.62 -21.19 8.52
C ASP A 31 -4.00 -20.12 7.59
N ILE A 32 -4.29 -20.17 6.29
CA ILE A 32 -3.70 -19.24 5.30
C ILE A 32 -4.75 -18.21 4.89
N TYR A 33 -4.60 -16.98 5.35
CA TYR A 33 -5.37 -15.86 4.86
C TYR A 33 -4.70 -15.27 3.60
N LEU A 34 -5.31 -15.51 2.44
CA LEU A 34 -4.88 -14.91 1.17
C LEU A 34 -5.44 -13.49 1.05
N HIS A 35 -4.60 -12.49 1.34
CA HIS A 35 -4.99 -11.09 1.19
C HIS A 35 -4.73 -10.60 -0.26
N PRO A 36 -5.71 -9.97 -0.92
CA PRO A 36 -5.52 -9.43 -2.26
C PRO A 36 -4.58 -8.21 -2.22
N VAL A 37 -3.51 -8.27 -3.02
CA VAL A 37 -2.52 -7.19 -3.15
C VAL A 37 -2.40 -6.79 -4.61
N ASN A 38 -2.46 -5.50 -4.88
CA ASN A 38 -2.21 -4.96 -6.20
C ASN A 38 -0.72 -4.71 -6.42
N ASN A 39 -0.16 -5.26 -7.49
CA ASN A 39 1.26 -5.24 -7.78
C ASN A 39 1.55 -4.40 -9.02
N PHE A 40 2.28 -3.30 -8.84
CA PHE A 40 2.75 -2.44 -9.91
C PHE A 40 4.20 -2.77 -10.28
N ALA A 41 4.37 -3.76 -11.16
CA ALA A 41 5.66 -4.17 -11.72
C ALA A 41 6.76 -4.47 -10.66
N ASP A 42 6.37 -5.00 -9.50
CA ASP A 42 7.25 -5.34 -8.37
C ASP A 42 8.01 -4.12 -7.78
N THR A 43 7.57 -2.91 -8.13
CA THR A 43 8.10 -1.65 -7.59
C THR A 43 7.24 -1.10 -6.45
N LEU A 44 5.95 -1.39 -6.48
CA LEU A 44 4.97 -0.92 -5.50
C LEU A 44 3.89 -1.97 -5.31
N TYR A 45 3.59 -2.29 -4.06
CA TYR A 45 2.50 -3.18 -3.68
C TYR A 45 1.50 -2.39 -2.84
N VAL A 46 0.23 -2.43 -3.24
CA VAL A 46 -0.84 -1.67 -2.58
C VAL A 46 -1.93 -2.63 -2.15
N ALA A 47 -2.38 -2.50 -0.90
CA ALA A 47 -3.41 -3.34 -0.32
C ALA A 47 -4.46 -2.48 0.40
N ASN A 48 -5.68 -3.01 0.51
CA ASN A 48 -6.75 -2.37 1.26
C ASN A 48 -6.93 -3.12 2.59
N ILE A 49 -6.85 -2.41 3.70
CA ILE A 49 -6.99 -2.98 5.05
C ILE A 49 -8.06 -2.22 5.83
N THR A 50 -8.60 -2.84 6.87
CA THR A 50 -9.43 -2.15 7.87
C THR A 50 -8.69 -2.03 9.20
N LEU A 51 -8.97 -0.94 9.93
CA LEU A 51 -8.39 -0.71 11.25
C LEU A 51 -9.43 -0.13 12.21
N GLY A 52 -9.29 -0.53 13.48
CA GLY A 52 -10.08 -0.02 14.59
C GLY A 52 -11.44 -0.69 14.70
N THR A 53 -12.24 -0.19 15.65
CA THR A 53 -13.64 -0.58 15.82
C THR A 53 -14.41 0.69 16.16
N PRO A 54 -15.34 1.15 15.29
CA PRO A 54 -15.74 0.54 14.02
C PRO A 54 -14.63 0.56 12.97
N ASP A 55 -14.70 -0.37 12.02
CA ASP A 55 -13.71 -0.55 10.95
C ASP A 55 -13.61 0.67 10.04
N GLN A 56 -12.40 1.21 9.92
CA GLN A 56 -12.05 2.28 8.96
C GLN A 56 -11.20 1.70 7.83
N LEU A 57 -11.52 2.03 6.58
CA LEU A 57 -10.82 1.52 5.40
C LEU A 57 -9.60 2.37 5.05
N PHE A 58 -8.44 1.72 4.92
CA PHE A 58 -7.19 2.35 4.50
C PHE A 58 -6.59 1.65 3.27
N ARG A 59 -5.96 2.43 2.41
CA ARG A 59 -5.12 1.93 1.32
C ARG A 59 -3.66 2.12 1.69
N VAL A 60 -2.92 1.03 1.81
CA VAL A 60 -1.54 1.02 2.31
C VAL A 60 -0.57 0.59 1.23
N VAL A 61 0.64 1.14 1.29
CA VAL A 61 1.78 0.70 0.50
C VAL A 61 2.60 -0.27 1.35
N LEU A 62 2.84 -1.47 0.83
CA LEU A 62 3.69 -2.46 1.50
C LEU A 62 5.15 -2.18 1.15
N VAL A 63 5.98 -2.03 2.18
CA VAL A 63 7.41 -1.78 2.05
C VAL A 63 8.20 -2.85 2.79
N THR A 64 9.24 -3.40 2.17
CA THR A 64 10.10 -4.42 2.78
C THR A 64 11.22 -3.84 3.64
N GLY A 65 11.45 -2.52 3.56
CA GLY A 65 12.53 -1.82 4.26
C GLY A 65 12.18 -1.24 5.63
N SER A 66 11.00 -1.54 6.18
CA SER A 66 10.55 -1.03 7.48
C SER A 66 9.67 -2.06 8.17
N SER A 67 9.77 -2.13 9.50
CA SER A 67 8.84 -2.89 10.36
C SER A 67 7.76 -2.02 11.00
N VAL A 68 7.78 -0.71 10.73
CA VAL A 68 6.86 0.26 11.31
C VAL A 68 5.64 0.45 10.42
N PHE A 69 4.48 0.44 11.05
CA PHE A 69 3.19 0.71 10.43
C PHE A 69 2.78 2.19 10.65
N TRP A 70 2.48 2.90 9.57
CA TRP A 70 2.18 4.33 9.58
C TRP A 70 0.75 4.60 9.11
N ILE A 71 0.00 5.36 9.91
CA ILE A 71 -1.33 5.87 9.56
C ILE A 71 -1.32 7.39 9.76
N PRO A 72 -1.80 8.19 8.79
CA PRO A 72 -1.96 9.62 9.00
C PRO A 72 -3.04 9.88 10.04
N ASP A 73 -2.75 10.77 10.99
CA ASP A 73 -3.74 11.22 11.95
C ASP A 73 -4.87 12.02 11.26
N ALA A 74 -6.08 11.97 11.82
CA ALA A 74 -7.25 12.67 11.28
C ALA A 74 -7.10 14.22 11.26
N THR A 75 -6.14 14.77 12.00
CA THR A 75 -5.79 16.19 12.01
C THR A 75 -4.70 16.56 10.99
N CYS A 76 -4.04 15.57 10.38
CA CYS A 76 -2.99 15.80 9.39
C CYS A 76 -3.55 16.56 8.16
N GLY A 77 -2.83 17.59 7.71
CA GLY A 77 -3.22 18.41 6.56
C GLY A 77 -4.39 19.39 6.81
N ARG A 78 -4.91 19.49 8.04
CA ARG A 78 -5.89 20.54 8.36
C ARG A 78 -5.22 21.92 8.39
N PRO A 79 -5.94 23.00 8.01
CA PRO A 79 -5.43 24.35 8.15
C PRO A 79 -5.04 24.60 9.60
N LYS A 80 -3.81 25.07 9.81
CA LYS A 80 -3.36 25.42 11.14
C LYS A 80 -4.13 26.65 11.63
N LYS A 81 -4.41 26.70 12.94
CA LYS A 81 -5.05 27.87 13.53
C LYS A 81 -4.11 29.09 13.37
N PRO A 82 -4.65 30.30 13.18
CA PRO A 82 -3.83 31.52 13.19
C PRO A 82 -3.05 31.62 14.51
N GLY A 83 -1.73 31.83 14.44
CA GLY A 83 -0.82 31.82 15.58
C GLY A 83 -0.25 30.44 15.96
N CYS A 84 -0.57 29.38 15.21
CA CYS A 84 -0.02 28.04 15.37
C CYS A 84 0.56 27.53 14.03
N GLU A 85 1.25 28.38 13.28
CA GLU A 85 1.88 28.02 12.00
C GLU A 85 3.07 27.07 12.19
N GLN A 86 3.74 27.19 13.35
CA GLN A 86 4.87 26.35 13.73
C GLN A 86 4.39 24.95 14.18
N SER A 87 5.26 23.95 14.05
CA SER A 87 4.94 22.55 14.38
C SER A 87 4.74 22.27 15.88
N GLU A 88 4.94 23.28 16.74
CA GLU A 88 4.79 23.17 18.19
C GLU A 88 3.34 22.92 18.63
N CYS A 89 2.36 23.39 17.85
CA CYS A 89 0.93 23.19 18.12
C CYS A 89 0.32 21.96 17.42
N ASP A 90 1.09 21.20 16.65
CA ASP A 90 0.54 20.08 15.87
C ASP A 90 0.06 18.99 16.83
N GLN A 91 -1.26 18.79 16.93
CA GLN A 91 -1.87 17.72 17.72
C GLN A 91 -1.67 16.39 17.02
N GLY A 92 -0.51 15.79 17.25
CA GLY A 92 -0.10 14.54 16.62
C GLY A 92 1.37 14.65 16.30
N ARG A 93 2.22 14.14 17.21
CA ARG A 93 3.67 14.21 17.03
C ARG A 93 4.03 13.45 15.75
N LYS A 94 4.38 14.23 14.72
CA LYS A 94 4.93 13.88 13.39
C LYS A 94 3.90 13.61 12.29
N CYS A 95 3.78 14.61 11.40
CA CYS A 95 3.75 14.35 9.96
C CYS A 95 5.08 13.72 9.51
#